data_AF-A0A955VGJ5-F1
#
_entry.id   AF-A0A955VGJ5-F1
#
_cell.length_a   1.000
_cell.length_b   1.000
_cell.length_c   1.000
_cell.angle_alpha   90.00
_cell.angle_beta   90.00
_cell.angle_gamma   90.00
#
_symmetry.space_group_name_H-M   'P 1'
#
loop_
_entity.id
_entity.type
_entity.pdbx_description
1 polymer ?
#
loop_
_entity_poly.entity_id
_entity_poly.type
_entity_poly.pdbx_seq_one_letter_code
_entity_poly.pdbx_strand_id
1 'polypeptide(L)'
;MPQFLKVALRFFALSAIVVGAVAIYLWRRARLRRPTASRREKLRGAVLAETLQRSGAAFIKLGQILSTRPDLLGPGYIEHLQKLQDQVPPAPFEAVRGLVERELAAEHRARLAEIEPTPVAAASVAQVHRARLVSGEELALKLQRPGVEALIERDLALMGLFARMLNLIPTVRLLDIPGAIREFGVALRGQLDFLREAENNRRFAENFRDVPHVRVPRLFEPLCTPRVLAMEFVEGVRATEPHRVGGDPKVLARRGSEAILKMVFLDGFVHADLHPGNIVLTASDEVVLIDLGMVAEIPQDMLRPWIETFAALAQQDGRKAARMLYGYSPSVRIPDYAAYEREVESYFERFYGLTVGQVEISTAVGGVLALLRRHRIKVDPVFTVVNIALLVAEGLGKQLDPDLDMTTLALPFLGQAIASAPPGRPPYRRPPASAEVTEDVV
;
A
#
# COMPACT_ATOMS: atom_id res chain seq x y z
N MET A 1 1.07 -37.94 0.92
CA MET A 1 0.14 -37.50 1.99
C MET A 1 -1.11 -36.89 1.36
N PRO A 2 -2.32 -37.39 1.65
CA PRO A 2 -3.56 -36.94 1.03
C PRO A 2 -3.83 -35.45 1.31
N GLN A 3 -4.45 -34.76 0.36
CA GLN A 3 -4.69 -33.31 0.42
C GLN A 3 -5.50 -32.91 1.65
N PHE A 4 -6.51 -33.70 2.03
CA PHE A 4 -7.29 -33.50 3.25
C PHE A 4 -6.44 -33.43 4.52
N LEU A 5 -5.47 -34.36 4.67
CA LEU A 5 -4.61 -34.40 5.85
C LEU A 5 -3.69 -33.18 5.92
N LYS A 6 -3.23 -32.66 4.77
CA LYS A 6 -2.48 -31.39 4.72
C LYS A 6 -3.31 -30.20 5.21
N VAL A 7 -4.59 -30.15 4.84
CA VAL A 7 -5.51 -29.07 5.29
C VAL A 7 -5.80 -29.19 6.77
N ALA A 8 -6.11 -30.39 7.28
CA ALA A 8 -6.39 -30.62 8.69
C ALA A 8 -5.19 -30.26 9.58
N LEU A 9 -3.99 -30.74 9.23
CA LEU A 9 -2.76 -30.39 9.95
C LEU A 9 -2.51 -28.88 9.94
N ARG A 10 -2.75 -28.21 8.80
CA ARG A 10 -2.62 -26.76 8.70
C ARG A 10 -3.63 -26.02 9.57
N PHE A 11 -4.88 -26.48 9.62
CA PHE A 11 -5.92 -25.92 10.48
C PHE A 11 -5.54 -26.00 11.97
N PHE A 12 -5.09 -27.17 12.43
CA PHE A 12 -4.66 -27.34 13.83
C PHE A 12 -3.42 -26.50 14.15
N ALA A 13 -2.45 -26.42 13.23
CA ALA A 13 -1.28 -25.56 13.39
C ALA A 13 -1.66 -24.08 13.52
N LEU A 14 -2.53 -23.57 12.65
CA LEU A 14 -3.02 -22.19 12.74
C LEU A 14 -3.81 -21.96 14.03
N SER A 15 -4.66 -22.91 14.42
CA SER A 15 -5.43 -22.83 15.68
C SER A 15 -4.50 -22.76 16.89
N ALA A 16 -3.44 -23.58 16.93
CA ALA A 16 -2.44 -23.56 17.99
C ALA A 16 -1.67 -22.23 18.03
N ILE A 17 -1.33 -21.66 16.88
CA ILE A 17 -0.70 -20.33 16.78
C ILE A 17 -1.63 -19.27 17.38
N VAL A 18 -2.91 -19.26 17.03
CA VAL A 18 -3.90 -18.30 17.54
C VAL A 18 -4.10 -18.46 19.05
N VAL A 19 -4.26 -19.69 19.55
CA VAL A 19 -4.41 -19.96 20.99
C VAL A 19 -3.16 -19.51 21.76
N GLY A 20 -1.96 -19.83 21.25
CA GLY A 20 -0.70 -19.37 21.81
C GLY A 20 -0.60 -17.85 21.85
N ALA A 21 -1.03 -17.16 20.78
CA ALA A 21 -1.05 -15.71 20.72
C ALA A 21 -1.98 -15.09 21.78
N VAL A 22 -3.15 -15.67 22.02
CA VAL A 22 -4.06 -15.25 23.09
C VAL A 22 -3.41 -15.42 24.46
N ALA A 23 -2.76 -16.57 24.72
CA ALA A 23 -2.06 -16.81 25.98
C ALA A 23 -0.90 -15.82 26.19
N ILE A 24 -0.08 -15.59 25.15
CA ILE A 24 1.01 -14.60 25.17
C ILE A 24 0.46 -13.19 25.44
N TYR A 25 -0.63 -12.81 24.77
CA TYR A 25 -1.28 -11.52 25.00
C TYR A 25 -1.74 -11.36 26.45
N LEU A 26 -2.46 -12.34 26.99
CA LEU A 26 -2.98 -12.31 28.36
C LEU A 26 -1.83 -12.24 29.38
N TRP A 27 -0.76 -13.00 29.18
CA TRP A 27 0.41 -13.00 30.04
C TRP A 27 1.19 -11.68 29.98
N ARG A 28 1.48 -11.17 28.77
CA ARG A 28 2.14 -9.85 28.59
C ARG A 28 1.26 -8.73 29.16
N ARG A 29 -0.06 -8.82 29.01
CA ARG A 29 -1.03 -7.86 29.56
C ARG A 29 -1.05 -7.88 31.09
N ALA A 30 -1.02 -9.06 31.72
CA ALA A 30 -1.01 -9.20 33.17
C ALA A 30 0.25 -8.57 33.82
N ARG A 31 1.37 -8.55 33.08
CA ARG A 31 2.62 -7.92 33.51
C ARG A 31 2.61 -6.39 33.41
N LEU A 32 1.67 -5.80 32.65
CA LEU A 32 1.55 -4.35 32.55
C LEU A 32 0.74 -3.82 33.75
N ARG A 33 1.41 -3.11 34.67
CA ARG A 33 0.72 -2.35 35.72
C ARG A 33 0.01 -1.14 35.10
N ARG A 34 -1.34 -1.13 35.14
CA ARG A 34 -2.24 -0.06 34.64
C ARG A 34 -1.82 0.54 33.28
N PRO A 35 -1.82 -0.23 32.18
CA PRO A 35 -1.40 0.28 30.87
C PRO A 35 -2.39 1.30 30.31
N THR A 36 -1.89 2.39 29.73
CA THR A 36 -2.68 3.35 28.95
C THR A 36 -3.35 2.66 27.75
N ALA A 37 -4.38 3.29 27.16
CA ALA A 37 -5.04 2.76 25.96
C ALA A 37 -4.05 2.54 24.80
N SER A 38 -3.16 3.49 24.55
CA SER A 38 -2.10 3.39 23.54
C SER A 38 -1.15 2.21 23.78
N ARG A 39 -0.68 2.00 25.02
CA ARG A 39 0.18 0.85 25.35
C ARG A 39 -0.51 -0.49 25.12
N ARG A 40 -1.82 -0.58 25.43
CA ARG A 40 -2.60 -1.80 25.15
C ARG A 40 -2.73 -2.04 23.64
N GLU A 41 -2.91 -0.98 22.86
CA GLU A 41 -3.00 -1.07 21.41
C GLU A 41 -1.69 -1.55 20.79
N LYS A 42 -0.55 -0.94 21.16
CA LYS A 42 0.79 -1.40 20.72
C LYS A 42 1.03 -2.87 21.04
N LEU A 43 0.67 -3.31 22.25
CA LEU A 43 0.80 -4.73 22.62
C LEU A 43 -0.05 -5.64 21.72
N ARG A 44 -1.29 -5.25 21.40
CA ARG A 44 -2.14 -6.02 20.47
C ARG A 44 -1.54 -6.05 19.06
N GLY A 45 -1.02 -4.92 18.58
CA GLY A 45 -0.30 -4.81 17.32
C GLY A 45 0.89 -5.75 17.25
N ALA A 46 1.74 -5.76 18.28
CA ALA A 46 2.91 -6.63 18.35
C ALA A 46 2.52 -8.12 18.31
N VAL A 47 1.53 -8.52 19.11
CA VAL A 47 1.06 -9.92 19.14
C VAL A 47 0.44 -10.30 17.79
N LEU A 48 -0.34 -9.41 17.18
CA LEU A 48 -0.94 -9.67 15.86
C LEU A 48 0.15 -9.87 14.79
N ALA A 49 1.13 -8.98 14.71
CA ALA A 49 2.23 -9.09 13.75
C ALA A 49 3.01 -10.41 13.94
N GLU A 50 3.37 -10.76 15.19
CA GLU A 50 4.04 -12.03 15.51
C GLU A 50 3.20 -13.24 15.07
N THR A 51 1.88 -13.17 15.27
CA THR A 51 0.93 -14.22 14.87
C THR A 51 0.86 -14.37 13.36
N LEU A 52 0.76 -13.26 12.62
CA LEU A 52 0.70 -13.25 11.16
C LEU A 52 2.01 -13.79 10.55
N GLN A 53 3.17 -13.37 11.09
CA GLN A 53 4.47 -13.88 10.67
C GLN A 53 4.57 -15.41 10.83
N ARG A 54 4.17 -15.93 11.99
CA ARG A 54 4.18 -17.37 12.29
C ARG A 54 3.15 -18.16 11.47
N SER A 55 2.07 -17.49 11.06
CA SER A 55 1.02 -18.09 10.23
C SER A 55 1.46 -18.22 8.76
N GLY A 56 2.49 -17.49 8.32
CA GLY A 56 3.16 -17.68 7.04
C GLY A 56 2.77 -16.68 5.96
N ALA A 57 3.27 -16.91 4.74
CA ALA A 57 3.26 -15.97 3.60
C ALA A 57 1.91 -15.27 3.35
N ALA A 58 0.81 -16.02 3.24
CA ALA A 58 -0.52 -15.43 3.01
C ALA A 58 -0.95 -14.49 4.15
N PHE A 59 -0.59 -14.79 5.39
CA PHE A 59 -0.91 -13.97 6.56
C PHE A 59 0.02 -12.77 6.71
N ILE A 60 1.28 -12.89 6.30
CA ILE A 60 2.20 -11.76 6.16
C ILE A 60 1.64 -10.75 5.16
N LYS A 61 1.23 -11.20 3.97
CA LYS A 61 0.58 -10.34 2.96
C LYS A 61 -0.72 -9.72 3.46
N LEU A 62 -1.54 -10.46 4.21
CA LEU A 62 -2.71 -9.89 4.88
C LEU A 62 -2.30 -8.77 5.84
N GLY A 63 -1.26 -8.98 6.64
CA GLY A 63 -0.72 -7.97 7.55
C GLY A 63 -0.19 -6.73 6.83
N GLN A 64 0.52 -6.90 5.72
CA GLN A 64 1.02 -5.80 4.88
C GLN A 64 -0.15 -4.98 4.30
N ILE A 65 -1.15 -5.63 3.71
CA ILE A 65 -2.35 -4.95 3.19
C ILE A 65 -3.15 -4.28 4.32
N LEU A 66 -3.25 -4.88 5.50
CA LEU A 66 -3.90 -4.25 6.66
C LEU A 66 -3.08 -3.07 7.20
N SER A 67 -1.76 -3.11 7.11
CA SER A 67 -0.88 -2.01 7.52
C SER A 67 -1.10 -0.76 6.68
N THR A 68 -1.59 -0.92 5.44
CA THR A 68 -1.97 0.18 4.56
C THR A 68 -3.40 0.70 4.81
N ARG A 69 -4.01 0.39 5.96
CA ARG A 69 -5.40 0.79 6.30
C ARG A 69 -5.51 1.51 7.66
N PRO A 70 -4.94 2.73 7.79
CA PRO A 70 -5.05 3.57 9.00
C PRO A 70 -6.48 4.01 9.35
N ASP A 71 -7.38 3.98 8.36
CA ASP A 71 -8.81 4.17 8.56
C ASP A 71 -9.44 3.03 9.39
N LEU A 72 -8.90 1.80 9.28
CA LEU A 72 -9.38 0.62 9.99
C LEU A 72 -8.63 0.33 11.30
N LEU A 73 -7.30 0.49 11.28
CA LEU A 73 -6.43 0.13 12.40
C LEU A 73 -5.81 1.37 13.04
N GLY A 74 -5.66 1.33 14.36
CA GLY A 74 -4.97 2.40 15.09
C GLY A 74 -3.44 2.32 14.93
N PRO A 75 -2.72 3.42 15.24
CA PRO A 75 -1.27 3.52 15.04
C PRO A 75 -0.48 2.40 15.72
N GLY A 76 -0.94 1.93 16.89
CA GLY A 76 -0.27 0.84 17.60
C GLY A 76 -0.28 -0.51 16.85
N TYR A 77 -1.23 -0.75 15.94
CA TYR A 77 -1.21 -1.93 15.08
C TYR A 77 -0.32 -1.71 13.85
N ILE A 78 -0.49 -0.58 13.18
CA ILE A 78 0.21 -0.25 11.93
C ILE A 78 1.72 -0.28 12.14
N GLU A 79 2.21 0.30 13.24
CA GLU A 79 3.65 0.33 13.57
C GLU A 79 4.29 -1.06 13.60
N HIS A 80 3.54 -2.09 14.03
CA HIS A 80 4.02 -3.46 14.09
C HIS A 80 3.76 -4.23 12.78
N LEU A 81 2.66 -3.97 12.09
CA LEU A 81 2.34 -4.61 10.83
C LEU A 81 3.25 -4.14 9.68
N GLN A 82 3.67 -2.87 9.67
CA GLN A 82 4.63 -2.35 8.68
C GLN A 82 6.03 -2.99 8.81
N LYS A 83 6.35 -3.56 9.98
CA LYS A 83 7.61 -4.30 10.21
C LYS A 83 7.56 -5.72 9.66
N LEU A 84 6.42 -6.18 9.16
CA LEU A 84 6.30 -7.50 8.54
C LEU A 84 7.09 -7.52 7.23
N GLN A 85 8.24 -8.16 7.28
CA GLN A 85 9.04 -8.43 6.10
C GLN A 85 8.62 -9.76 5.49
N ASP A 86 8.43 -9.74 4.18
CA ASP A 86 8.12 -10.92 3.39
C ASP A 86 9.38 -11.74 3.07
N GLN A 87 10.30 -11.86 4.02
CA GLN A 87 11.51 -12.66 3.84
C GLN A 87 11.20 -14.11 4.21
N VAL A 88 11.10 -14.93 3.18
CA VAL A 88 10.92 -16.37 3.31
C VAL A 88 12.14 -17.07 2.73
N PRO A 89 12.51 -18.25 3.26
CA PRO A 89 13.56 -19.06 2.66
C PRO A 89 13.27 -19.29 1.17
N PRO A 90 14.28 -19.11 0.29
CA PRO A 90 14.09 -19.30 -1.14
C PRO A 90 13.70 -20.74 -1.44
N ALA A 91 12.92 -20.95 -2.50
CA ALA A 91 12.68 -22.29 -3.01
C ALA A 91 13.98 -22.84 -3.62
N PRO A 92 14.17 -24.18 -3.64
CA PRO A 92 15.33 -24.79 -4.27
C PRO A 92 15.48 -24.32 -5.72
N PHE A 93 16.71 -23.97 -6.11
CA PHE A 93 17.01 -23.44 -7.45
C PHE A 93 16.50 -24.36 -8.56
N GLU A 94 16.67 -25.68 -8.41
CA GLU A 94 16.19 -26.67 -9.38
C GLU A 94 14.67 -26.59 -9.65
N ALA A 95 13.89 -26.28 -8.62
CA ALA A 95 12.44 -26.19 -8.75
C ALA A 95 12.01 -24.94 -9.52
N VAL A 96 12.71 -23.81 -9.34
CA VAL A 96 12.46 -22.57 -10.10
C VAL A 96 13.08 -22.61 -11.49
N ARG A 97 14.23 -23.26 -11.68
CA ARG A 97 14.80 -23.53 -13.00
C ARG A 97 13.85 -24.37 -13.85
N GLY A 98 13.29 -25.43 -13.27
CA GLY A 98 12.25 -26.22 -13.94
C GLY A 98 10.98 -25.43 -14.26
N LEU A 99 10.66 -24.36 -13.52
CA LEU A 99 9.56 -23.46 -13.89
C LEU A 99 9.89 -22.71 -15.18
N VAL A 100 11.09 -22.12 -15.28
CA VAL A 100 11.56 -21.42 -16.48
C VAL A 100 11.50 -22.34 -17.70
N GLU A 101 11.90 -23.60 -17.55
CA GLU A 101 11.85 -24.60 -18.63
C GLU A 101 10.44 -24.95 -19.11
N ARG A 102 9.44 -24.86 -18.24
CA ARG A 102 8.03 -25.16 -18.57
C ARG A 102 7.30 -23.96 -19.13
N GLU A 103 7.61 -22.76 -18.63
CA GLU A 103 6.89 -21.53 -18.96
C GLU A 103 7.43 -20.86 -20.23
N LEU A 104 8.74 -20.93 -20.48
CA LEU A 104 9.35 -20.28 -21.65
C LEU A 104 9.46 -21.26 -22.83
N ALA A 105 9.06 -20.79 -24.01
CA ALA A 105 9.32 -21.49 -25.26
C ALA A 105 10.83 -21.71 -25.48
N ALA A 106 11.21 -22.78 -26.18
CA ALA A 106 12.61 -23.17 -26.37
C ALA A 106 13.46 -22.05 -26.98
N GLU A 107 12.90 -21.30 -27.95
CA GLU A 107 13.55 -20.16 -28.61
C GLU A 107 13.80 -18.96 -27.68
N HIS A 108 12.93 -18.72 -26.69
CA HIS A 108 13.10 -17.64 -25.72
C HIS A 108 14.06 -18.06 -24.62
N ARG A 109 13.95 -19.30 -24.15
CA ARG A 109 14.90 -19.90 -23.20
C ARG A 109 16.33 -19.89 -23.72
N ALA A 110 16.53 -20.14 -25.03
CA ALA A 110 17.85 -20.10 -25.66
C ALA A 110 18.54 -18.72 -25.58
N ARG A 111 17.80 -17.65 -25.25
CA ARG A 111 18.36 -16.30 -25.04
C ARG A 111 18.99 -16.12 -23.66
N LEU A 112 18.62 -16.96 -22.69
CA LEU A 112 19.19 -16.94 -21.34
C LEU A 112 20.51 -17.72 -21.35
N ALA A 113 21.62 -17.03 -21.12
CA ALA A 113 22.95 -17.65 -21.00
C ALA A 113 23.17 -18.26 -19.62
N GLU A 114 22.78 -17.52 -18.56
CA GLU A 114 22.99 -17.93 -17.18
C GLU A 114 21.88 -17.37 -16.28
N ILE A 115 21.51 -18.14 -15.26
CA ILE A 115 20.67 -17.71 -14.14
C ILE A 115 21.45 -18.00 -12.85
N GLU A 116 21.72 -16.97 -12.06
CA GLU A 116 22.46 -17.11 -10.82
C GLU A 116 21.66 -17.99 -9.83
N PRO A 117 22.22 -19.09 -9.30
CA PRO A 117 21.48 -19.99 -8.42
C PRO A 117 21.00 -19.34 -7.11
N THR A 118 21.77 -18.35 -6.63
CA THR A 118 21.43 -17.57 -5.44
C THR A 118 20.47 -16.44 -5.83
N PRO A 119 19.26 -16.37 -5.26
CA PRO A 119 18.35 -15.28 -5.55
C PRO A 119 18.81 -13.96 -4.92
N VAL A 120 18.61 -12.87 -5.64
CA VAL A 120 18.82 -11.49 -5.18
C VAL A 120 17.77 -11.10 -4.12
N ALA A 121 16.55 -11.63 -4.27
CA ALA A 121 15.48 -11.45 -3.31
C ALA A 121 14.54 -12.67 -3.32
N ALA A 122 13.96 -13.00 -2.17
CA ALA A 122 12.91 -14.00 -2.05
C ALA A 122 11.74 -13.45 -1.24
N ALA A 123 10.55 -13.55 -1.81
CA ALA A 123 9.29 -13.07 -1.25
C ALA A 123 8.25 -14.21 -1.17
N SER A 124 7.06 -13.92 -0.64
CA SER A 124 5.98 -14.90 -0.45
C SER A 124 5.62 -15.64 -1.72
N VAL A 125 5.42 -14.91 -2.82
CA VAL A 125 4.90 -15.41 -4.10
C VAL A 125 5.98 -15.71 -5.13
N ALA A 126 7.13 -15.04 -5.02
CA ALA A 126 8.16 -15.05 -6.04
C ALA A 126 9.56 -15.01 -5.43
N GLN A 127 10.56 -15.38 -6.22
CA GLN A 127 11.96 -15.06 -5.95
C GLN A 127 12.61 -14.47 -7.20
N VAL A 128 13.52 -13.53 -7.01
CA VAL A 128 14.18 -12.78 -8.07
C VAL A 128 15.62 -13.28 -8.18
N HIS A 129 16.01 -13.68 -9.39
CA HIS A 129 17.37 -14.10 -9.71
C HIS A 129 18.02 -13.09 -10.65
N ARG A 130 19.32 -12.84 -10.48
CA ARG A 130 20.12 -12.19 -11.52
C ARG A 130 20.34 -13.20 -12.64
N ALA A 131 20.25 -12.75 -13.87
CA ALA A 131 20.47 -13.57 -15.05
C ALA A 131 21.16 -12.77 -16.15
N ARG A 132 21.75 -13.47 -17.10
CA ARG A 132 22.48 -12.89 -18.22
C ARG A 132 21.91 -13.43 -19.53
N LEU A 133 21.70 -12.55 -20.51
CA LEU A 133 21.37 -12.93 -21.87
C LEU A 133 22.62 -13.38 -22.63
N VAL A 134 22.43 -14.14 -23.72
CA VAL A 134 23.50 -14.48 -24.66
C VAL A 134 24.11 -13.21 -25.30
N SER A 135 23.36 -12.10 -25.38
CA SER A 135 23.89 -10.80 -25.79
C SER A 135 24.87 -10.17 -24.79
N GLY A 136 24.93 -10.68 -23.56
CA GLY A 136 25.75 -10.14 -22.46
C GLY A 136 24.98 -9.22 -21.51
N GLU A 137 23.79 -8.73 -21.91
CA GLU A 137 22.91 -7.90 -21.07
C GLU A 137 22.47 -8.65 -19.81
N GLU A 138 22.40 -7.92 -18.69
CA GLU A 138 21.93 -8.45 -17.41
C GLU A 138 20.46 -8.12 -17.17
N LEU A 139 19.77 -9.05 -16.52
CA LEU A 139 18.36 -8.92 -16.18
C LEU A 139 18.03 -9.50 -14.81
N ALA A 140 16.93 -9.02 -14.24
CA ALA A 140 16.25 -9.61 -13.10
C ALA A 140 15.14 -10.55 -13.60
N LEU A 141 15.21 -11.82 -13.21
CA LEU A 141 14.15 -12.81 -13.42
C LEU A 141 13.35 -13.01 -12.13
N LYS A 142 12.15 -12.43 -12.07
CA LYS A 142 11.17 -12.72 -11.02
C LYS A 142 10.42 -13.99 -11.40
N LEU A 143 10.60 -15.03 -10.59
CA LEU A 143 10.07 -16.38 -10.82
C LEU A 143 9.06 -16.74 -9.73
N GLN A 144 7.88 -17.21 -10.14
CA GLN A 144 6.86 -17.65 -9.20
C GLN A 144 7.36 -18.84 -8.38
N ARG A 145 7.05 -18.87 -7.08
CA ARG A 145 7.47 -19.98 -6.22
C ARG A 145 6.67 -21.25 -6.56
N PRO A 146 7.31 -22.42 -6.69
CA PRO A 146 6.63 -23.67 -6.99
C PRO A 146 5.55 -23.99 -5.96
N GLY A 147 4.32 -24.24 -6.44
CA GLY A 147 3.19 -24.63 -5.60
C GLY A 147 2.58 -23.50 -4.75
N VAL A 148 2.97 -22.23 -4.97
CA VAL A 148 2.43 -21.08 -4.23
C VAL A 148 0.92 -20.91 -4.43
N GLU A 149 0.41 -21.16 -5.63
CA GLU A 149 -1.02 -21.03 -5.96
C GLU A 149 -1.87 -21.95 -5.06
N ALA A 150 -1.53 -23.24 -5.03
CA ALA A 150 -2.22 -24.21 -4.17
C ALA A 150 -2.07 -23.89 -2.67
N LEU A 151 -0.94 -23.32 -2.27
CA LEU A 151 -0.70 -22.87 -0.89
C LEU A 151 -1.65 -21.72 -0.53
N ILE A 152 -1.78 -20.72 -1.41
CA ILE A 152 -2.64 -19.55 -1.23
C ILE A 152 -4.10 -19.95 -1.19
N GLU A 153 -4.57 -20.77 -2.13
CA GLU A 153 -5.97 -21.23 -2.15
C GLU A 153 -6.34 -21.97 -0.86
N ARG A 154 -5.43 -22.81 -0.36
CA ARG A 154 -5.63 -23.51 0.92
C ARG A 154 -5.73 -22.53 2.08
N ASP A 155 -4.80 -21.58 2.17
CA ASP A 155 -4.76 -20.64 3.29
C ASP A 155 -5.96 -19.67 3.23
N LEU A 156 -6.42 -19.25 2.04
CA LEU A 156 -7.66 -18.47 1.83
C LEU A 156 -8.92 -19.27 2.25
N ALA A 157 -9.00 -20.56 1.91
CA ALA A 157 -10.12 -21.40 2.33
C ALA A 157 -10.19 -21.53 3.87
N LEU A 158 -9.03 -21.67 4.53
CA LEU A 158 -8.94 -21.69 5.99
C LEU A 158 -9.31 -20.34 6.60
N MET A 159 -8.83 -19.22 6.04
CA MET A 159 -9.24 -17.89 6.46
C MET A 159 -10.76 -17.70 6.33
N GLY A 160 -11.37 -18.16 5.24
CA GLY A 160 -12.82 -18.11 5.05
C GLY A 160 -13.60 -18.96 6.06
N LEU A 161 -13.06 -20.11 6.48
CA LEU A 161 -13.63 -20.91 7.57
C LEU A 161 -13.58 -20.16 8.91
N PHE A 162 -12.41 -19.63 9.28
CA PHE A 162 -12.25 -18.85 10.50
C PHE A 162 -13.12 -17.59 10.50
N ALA A 163 -13.20 -16.88 9.37
CA ALA A 163 -14.04 -15.71 9.22
C ALA A 163 -15.52 -16.04 9.48
N ARG A 164 -16.02 -17.18 8.98
CA ARG A 164 -17.39 -17.64 9.25
C ARG A 164 -17.62 -17.98 10.72
N MET A 165 -16.65 -18.64 11.38
CA MET A 165 -16.73 -18.93 12.81
C MET A 165 -16.76 -17.65 13.66
N LEU A 166 -15.91 -16.67 13.34
CA LEU A 166 -15.90 -15.38 14.02
C LEU A 166 -17.19 -14.59 13.81
N ASN A 167 -17.84 -14.76 12.65
CA ASN A 167 -19.11 -14.10 12.34
C ASN A 167 -20.29 -14.61 13.18
N LEU A 168 -20.13 -15.71 13.92
CA LEU A 168 -21.10 -16.19 14.91
C LEU A 168 -21.16 -15.30 16.15
N ILE A 169 -20.13 -14.45 16.37
CA ILE A 169 -20.07 -13.51 17.48
C ILE A 169 -20.75 -12.20 17.05
N PRO A 170 -21.88 -11.78 17.68
CA PRO A 170 -22.67 -10.64 17.23
C PRO A 170 -21.89 -9.32 17.13
N THR A 171 -20.94 -9.09 18.05
CA THR A 171 -20.08 -7.90 18.06
C THR A 171 -19.08 -7.85 16.91
N VAL A 172 -18.68 -9.01 16.36
CA VAL A 172 -17.72 -9.12 15.24
C VAL A 172 -18.42 -9.06 13.90
N ARG A 173 -19.70 -9.43 13.84
CA ARG A 173 -20.52 -9.43 12.61
C ARG A 173 -20.62 -8.06 11.93
N LEU A 174 -20.49 -6.99 12.71
CA LEU A 174 -20.49 -5.61 12.23
C LEU A 174 -19.24 -5.23 11.40
N LEU A 175 -18.18 -6.07 11.43
CA LEU A 175 -16.90 -5.80 10.78
C LEU A 175 -16.77 -6.40 9.38
N ASP A 176 -17.76 -7.18 8.91
CA ASP A 176 -17.74 -7.90 7.61
C ASP A 176 -16.40 -8.58 7.29
N ILE A 177 -15.87 -9.33 8.26
CA ILE A 177 -14.63 -10.11 8.11
C ILE A 177 -14.67 -11.05 6.88
N PRO A 178 -15.80 -11.72 6.56
CA PRO A 178 -15.89 -12.51 5.34
C PRO A 178 -15.72 -11.70 4.06
N GLY A 179 -16.28 -10.47 4.00
CA GLY A 179 -16.05 -9.55 2.87
C GLY A 179 -14.59 -9.18 2.71
N ALA A 180 -13.94 -8.79 3.81
CA ALA A 180 -12.51 -8.46 3.81
C ALA A 180 -11.62 -9.62 3.32
N ILE A 181 -11.91 -10.86 3.72
CA ILE A 181 -11.17 -12.04 3.24
C ILE A 181 -11.41 -12.30 1.75
N ARG A 182 -12.62 -12.03 1.23
CA ARG A 182 -12.89 -12.15 -0.22
C ARG A 182 -12.09 -11.11 -1.01
N GLU A 183 -12.12 -9.85 -0.61
CA GLU A 183 -11.34 -8.77 -1.24
C GLU A 183 -9.84 -9.06 -1.19
N PHE A 184 -9.34 -9.51 -0.03
CA PHE A 184 -7.96 -9.96 0.13
C PHE A 184 -7.61 -11.12 -0.82
N GLY A 185 -8.51 -12.10 -0.97
CA GLY A 185 -8.32 -13.22 -1.89
C GLY A 185 -8.26 -12.79 -3.36
N VAL A 186 -8.99 -11.73 -3.76
CA VAL A 186 -8.88 -11.16 -5.10
C VAL A 186 -7.51 -10.50 -5.29
N ALA A 187 -7.09 -9.66 -4.34
CA ALA A 187 -5.81 -8.98 -4.40
C ALA A 187 -4.62 -9.96 -4.42
N LEU A 188 -4.64 -10.98 -3.56
CA LEU A 188 -3.56 -11.96 -3.44
C LEU A 188 -3.45 -12.84 -4.69
N ARG A 189 -4.57 -13.24 -5.30
CA ARG A 189 -4.56 -13.95 -6.60
C ARG A 189 -4.03 -13.07 -7.73
N GLY A 190 -4.34 -11.76 -7.70
CA GLY A 190 -3.79 -10.81 -8.66
C GLY A 190 -2.26 -10.77 -8.67
N GLN A 191 -1.59 -11.08 -7.55
CA GLN A 191 -0.12 -11.16 -7.47
C GLN A 191 0.47 -12.45 -8.07
N LEU A 192 -0.36 -13.43 -8.45
CA LEU A 192 0.10 -14.67 -9.08
C LEU A 192 0.24 -14.56 -10.59
N ASP A 193 -0.31 -13.52 -11.20
CA ASP A 193 -0.19 -13.27 -12.63
C ASP A 193 0.75 -12.10 -12.88
N PHE A 194 2.00 -12.42 -13.24
CA PHE A 194 3.01 -11.40 -13.51
C PHE A 194 2.78 -10.62 -14.80
N LEU A 195 1.85 -11.03 -15.67
CA LEU A 195 1.48 -10.20 -16.81
C LEU A 195 0.77 -8.92 -16.37
N ARG A 196 0.06 -8.95 -15.23
CA ARG A 196 -0.54 -7.75 -14.63
C ARG A 196 0.54 -6.78 -14.16
N GLU A 197 1.60 -7.28 -13.54
CA GLU A 197 2.75 -6.47 -13.14
C GLU A 197 3.50 -5.91 -14.36
N ALA A 198 3.63 -6.68 -15.44
CA ALA A 198 4.17 -6.20 -16.70
C ALA A 198 3.30 -5.08 -17.32
N GLU A 199 1.98 -5.22 -17.29
CA GLU A 199 1.04 -4.18 -17.75
C GLU A 199 1.17 -2.90 -16.93
N ASN A 200 1.22 -3.02 -15.59
CA ASN A 200 1.45 -1.88 -14.71
C ASN A 200 2.81 -1.21 -15.00
N ASN A 201 3.87 -2.00 -15.22
CA ASN A 201 5.18 -1.49 -15.60
C ASN A 201 5.10 -0.65 -16.89
N ARG A 202 4.45 -1.16 -17.95
CA ARG A 202 4.29 -0.39 -19.20
C ARG A 202 3.52 0.91 -18.98
N ARG A 203 2.45 0.88 -18.18
CA ARG A 203 1.67 2.09 -17.86
C ARG A 203 2.50 3.11 -17.09
N PHE A 204 3.30 2.68 -16.11
CA PHE A 204 4.23 3.57 -15.43
C PHE A 204 5.32 4.11 -16.37
N ALA A 205 5.87 3.28 -17.25
CA ALA A 205 6.84 3.73 -18.25
C ALA A 205 6.27 4.82 -19.16
N GLU A 206 5.00 4.69 -19.57
CA GLU A 206 4.29 5.73 -20.32
C GLU A 206 4.09 6.99 -19.50
N ASN A 207 3.56 6.85 -18.28
CA ASN A 207 3.30 7.98 -17.39
C ASN A 207 4.57 8.79 -17.09
N PHE A 208 5.73 8.13 -16.97
CA PHE A 208 7.01 8.78 -16.69
C PHE A 208 7.85 9.14 -17.91
N ARG A 209 7.33 8.95 -19.14
CA ARG A 209 8.08 9.23 -20.38
C ARG A 209 8.68 10.64 -20.41
N ASP A 210 7.93 11.63 -19.93
CA ASP A 210 8.32 13.04 -19.93
C ASP A 210 8.88 13.51 -18.58
N VAL A 211 9.24 12.58 -17.68
CA VAL A 211 9.79 12.88 -16.35
C VAL A 211 11.24 12.40 -16.30
N PRO A 212 12.23 13.29 -16.57
CA PRO A 212 13.63 12.91 -16.54
C PRO A 212 14.03 12.29 -15.20
N HIS A 213 14.89 11.27 -15.23
CA HIS A 213 15.46 10.61 -14.06
C HIS A 213 14.45 9.88 -13.15
N VAL A 214 13.21 9.70 -13.58
CA VAL A 214 12.24 8.81 -12.94
C VAL A 214 11.81 7.76 -13.95
N ARG A 215 11.99 6.48 -13.63
CA ARG A 215 11.65 5.41 -14.58
C ARG A 215 11.26 4.11 -13.89
N VAL A 216 10.89 3.14 -14.71
CA VAL A 216 10.71 1.74 -14.33
C VAL A 216 11.67 0.87 -15.15
N PRO A 217 12.02 -0.34 -14.68
CA PRO A 217 12.89 -1.25 -15.42
C PRO A 217 12.27 -1.63 -16.77
N ARG A 218 13.08 -1.64 -17.84
CA ARG A 218 12.65 -2.12 -19.15
C ARG A 218 12.29 -3.62 -19.09
N LEU A 219 11.18 -4.02 -19.68
CA LEU A 219 10.80 -5.42 -19.78
C LEU A 219 11.49 -6.14 -20.95
N PHE A 220 11.84 -7.40 -20.75
CA PHE A 220 12.25 -8.31 -21.82
C PHE A 220 11.05 -9.15 -22.26
N GLU A 221 10.17 -8.53 -23.06
CA GLU A 221 8.83 -9.04 -23.40
C GLU A 221 8.75 -10.54 -23.76
N PRO A 222 9.65 -11.12 -24.58
CA PRO A 222 9.58 -12.54 -24.94
C PRO A 222 9.85 -13.49 -23.78
N LEU A 223 10.36 -12.99 -22.66
CA LEU A 223 10.65 -13.74 -21.44
C LEU A 223 9.58 -13.52 -20.35
N CYS A 224 8.53 -12.76 -20.65
CA CYS A 224 7.44 -12.48 -19.72
C CYS A 224 6.26 -13.44 -19.93
N THR A 225 5.86 -14.16 -18.88
CA THR A 225 4.71 -15.06 -18.82
C THR A 225 3.92 -14.78 -17.54
N PRO A 226 2.76 -15.43 -17.30
CA PRO A 226 2.05 -15.30 -16.03
C PRO A 226 2.89 -15.66 -14.80
N ARG A 227 3.97 -16.45 -14.96
CA ARG A 227 4.80 -16.95 -13.85
C ARG A 227 6.28 -16.57 -13.92
N VAL A 228 6.69 -15.88 -14.98
CA VAL A 228 8.06 -15.38 -15.20
C VAL A 228 7.97 -13.92 -15.61
N LEU A 229 8.66 -13.03 -14.90
CA LEU A 229 8.80 -11.62 -15.29
C LEU A 229 10.28 -11.29 -15.43
N ALA A 230 10.66 -10.91 -16.64
CA ALA A 230 12.02 -10.57 -17.00
C ALA A 230 12.12 -9.06 -17.22
N MET A 231 12.97 -8.40 -16.43
CA MET A 231 13.15 -6.96 -16.50
C MET A 231 14.62 -6.58 -16.36
N GLU A 232 14.98 -5.38 -16.80
CA GLU A 232 16.31 -4.79 -16.62
C GLU A 232 16.79 -4.97 -15.17
N PHE A 233 18.03 -5.44 -15.01
CA PHE A 233 18.67 -5.46 -13.70
C PHE A 233 19.14 -4.05 -13.36
N VAL A 234 18.48 -3.41 -12.39
CA VAL A 234 18.82 -2.04 -11.98
C VAL A 234 19.95 -2.09 -10.97
N GLU A 235 21.11 -1.53 -11.33
CA GLU A 235 22.21 -1.33 -10.41
C GLU A 235 21.97 -0.07 -9.57
N GLY A 236 21.74 -0.26 -8.27
CA GLY A 236 21.48 0.83 -7.35
C GLY A 236 21.28 0.37 -5.92
N VAL A 237 20.88 1.30 -5.08
CA VAL A 237 20.65 1.09 -3.65
C VAL A 237 19.18 1.29 -3.34
N ARG A 238 18.58 0.41 -2.54
CA ARG A 238 17.21 0.60 -2.09
C ARG A 238 17.09 1.85 -1.24
N ALA A 239 15.99 2.58 -1.35
CA ALA A 239 15.73 3.77 -0.57
C ALA A 239 15.62 3.52 0.96
N THR A 240 15.66 2.27 1.42
CA THR A 240 15.86 1.88 2.83
C THR A 240 17.29 2.15 3.34
N GLU A 241 18.28 2.25 2.46
CA GLU A 241 19.69 2.50 2.80
C GLU A 241 20.22 3.74 2.06
N PRO A 242 19.55 4.91 2.18
CA PRO A 242 19.80 6.06 1.32
C PRO A 242 21.24 6.58 1.38
N HIS A 243 21.92 6.39 2.50
CA HIS A 243 23.32 6.78 2.73
C HIS A 243 24.34 6.04 1.85
N ARG A 244 23.96 4.97 1.14
CA ARG A 244 24.87 4.16 0.32
C ARG A 244 24.79 4.45 -1.18
N VAL A 245 23.84 5.30 -1.61
CA VAL A 245 23.50 5.50 -3.04
C VAL A 245 24.63 6.14 -3.86
N GLY A 246 25.48 6.95 -3.24
CA GLY A 246 26.58 7.66 -3.92
C GLY A 246 26.17 8.87 -4.78
N GLY A 247 24.88 9.08 -5.03
CA GLY A 247 24.30 10.28 -5.65
C GLY A 247 23.97 11.42 -4.67
N ASP A 248 23.42 12.52 -5.16
CA ASP A 248 22.96 13.68 -4.37
C ASP A 248 21.62 13.35 -3.67
N PRO A 249 21.61 13.20 -2.33
CA PRO A 249 20.41 12.87 -1.58
C PRO A 249 19.27 13.88 -1.78
N LYS A 250 19.58 15.18 -1.93
CA LYS A 250 18.56 16.22 -2.08
C LYS A 250 17.88 16.14 -3.43
N VAL A 251 18.65 15.89 -4.48
CA VAL A 251 18.13 15.68 -5.84
C VAL A 251 17.23 14.44 -5.88
N LEU A 252 17.69 13.34 -5.28
CA LEU A 252 16.91 12.09 -5.16
C LEU A 252 15.61 12.28 -4.36
N ALA A 253 15.67 13.01 -3.24
CA ALA A 253 14.51 13.34 -2.41
C ALA A 253 13.44 14.09 -3.20
N ARG A 254 13.87 15.13 -3.93
CA ARG A 254 13.00 15.97 -4.75
C ARG A 254 12.37 15.15 -5.89
N ARG A 255 13.17 14.42 -6.65
CA ARG A 255 12.70 13.58 -7.78
C ARG A 255 11.72 12.50 -7.33
N GLY A 256 12.02 11.81 -6.23
CA GLY A 256 11.13 10.79 -5.66
C GLY A 256 9.80 11.39 -5.21
N SER A 257 9.83 12.57 -4.58
CA SER A 257 8.62 13.26 -4.14
C SER A 257 7.78 13.76 -5.31
N GLU A 258 8.40 14.34 -6.35
CA GLU A 258 7.73 14.76 -7.58
C GLU A 258 7.09 13.57 -8.32
N ALA A 259 7.77 12.42 -8.40
CA ALA A 259 7.23 11.21 -8.97
C ALA A 259 5.93 10.77 -8.27
N ILE A 260 5.91 10.84 -6.93
CA ILE A 260 4.75 10.44 -6.14
C ILE A 260 3.62 11.45 -6.28
N LEU A 261 3.91 12.74 -6.23
CA LEU A 261 2.92 13.81 -6.44
C LEU A 261 2.27 13.69 -7.83
N LYS A 262 3.06 13.39 -8.87
CA LYS A 262 2.54 13.11 -10.21
C LYS A 262 1.60 11.91 -10.24
N MET A 263 2.01 10.77 -9.68
CA MET A 263 1.17 9.56 -9.60
C MET A 263 -0.18 9.86 -8.94
N VAL A 264 -0.15 10.63 -7.85
CA VAL A 264 -1.30 10.93 -7.00
C VAL A 264 -2.25 11.96 -7.62
N PHE A 265 -1.73 13.06 -8.17
CA PHE A 265 -2.55 14.19 -8.59
C PHE A 265 -2.76 14.29 -10.10
N LEU A 266 -1.82 13.81 -10.91
CA LEU A 266 -1.90 13.94 -12.37
C LEU A 266 -2.36 12.64 -13.02
N ASP A 267 -1.80 11.50 -12.61
CA ASP A 267 -2.06 10.23 -13.29
C ASP A 267 -3.28 9.50 -12.73
N GLY A 268 -3.56 9.67 -11.43
CA GLY A 268 -4.55 8.85 -10.73
C GLY A 268 -4.18 7.37 -10.62
N PHE A 269 -2.93 7.03 -10.93
CA PHE A 269 -2.43 5.67 -10.99
C PHE A 269 -1.21 5.57 -10.07
N VAL A 270 -1.42 4.96 -8.91
CA VAL A 270 -0.50 5.04 -7.78
C VAL A 270 0.04 3.67 -7.44
N HIS A 271 1.34 3.58 -7.18
CA HIS A 271 1.94 2.37 -6.64
C HIS A 271 1.38 2.08 -5.24
N ALA A 272 0.63 0.97 -5.09
CA ALA A 272 -0.11 0.70 -3.85
C ALA A 272 0.76 0.12 -2.72
N ASP A 273 1.89 -0.51 -3.07
CA ASP A 273 2.89 -1.02 -2.11
C ASP A 273 4.17 -0.19 -2.14
N LEU A 274 4.03 1.12 -2.16
CA LEU A 274 5.15 2.05 -2.23
C LEU A 274 5.84 2.13 -0.86
N HIS A 275 6.69 1.17 -0.55
CA HIS A 275 7.61 1.24 0.59
C HIS A 275 9.04 1.51 0.08
N PRO A 276 9.95 2.04 0.92
CA PRO A 276 11.31 2.39 0.48
C PRO A 276 12.15 1.22 -0.09
N GLY A 277 11.71 -0.03 0.05
CA GLY A 277 12.38 -1.18 -0.53
C GLY A 277 12.06 -1.42 -2.00
N ASN A 278 10.96 -0.84 -2.50
CA ASN A 278 10.50 -0.89 -3.89
C ASN A 278 10.94 0.34 -4.71
N ILE A 279 11.80 1.16 -4.13
CA ILE A 279 12.42 2.32 -4.78
C ILE A 279 13.92 2.06 -4.81
N VAL A 280 14.49 1.99 -6.01
CA VAL A 280 15.93 1.90 -6.23
C VAL A 280 16.44 3.28 -6.62
N LEU A 281 17.44 3.74 -5.90
CA LEU A 281 18.14 4.99 -6.15
C LEU A 281 19.49 4.66 -6.79
N THR A 282 19.90 5.40 -7.81
CA THR A 282 21.17 5.16 -8.52
C THR A 282 22.19 6.27 -8.22
N ALA A 283 23.47 5.99 -8.48
CA ALA A 283 24.53 7.01 -8.40
C ALA A 283 24.42 8.09 -9.49
N SER A 284 23.60 7.87 -10.53
CA SER A 284 23.21 8.83 -11.56
C SER A 284 22.01 9.71 -11.17
N ASP A 285 21.65 9.71 -9.88
CA ASP A 285 20.52 10.41 -9.30
C ASP A 285 19.15 9.97 -9.88
N GLU A 286 19.03 8.76 -10.42
CA GLU A 286 17.76 8.23 -10.92
C GLU A 286 16.94 7.59 -9.80
N VAL A 287 15.62 7.74 -9.90
CA VAL A 287 14.63 7.06 -9.06
C VAL A 287 13.93 6.00 -9.90
N VAL A 288 14.15 4.73 -9.56
CA VAL A 288 13.59 3.59 -10.29
C VAL A 288 12.58 2.86 -9.43
N LEU A 289 11.33 2.80 -9.88
CA LEU A 289 10.26 2.07 -9.18
C LEU A 289 10.27 0.59 -9.63
N ILE A 290 10.28 -0.32 -8.65
CA ILE A 290 10.27 -1.78 -8.87
C ILE A 290 9.10 -2.43 -8.11
N ASP A 291 8.82 -3.71 -8.39
CA ASP A 291 7.70 -4.47 -7.78
C ASP A 291 6.32 -3.81 -7.99
N LEU A 292 5.97 -3.61 -9.26
CA LEU A 292 4.76 -2.91 -9.69
C LEU A 292 3.51 -3.82 -9.68
N GLY A 293 3.53 -4.86 -8.84
CA GLY A 293 2.46 -5.86 -8.76
C GLY A 293 1.18 -5.35 -8.09
N MET A 294 1.26 -4.25 -7.35
CA MET A 294 0.12 -3.63 -6.68
C MET A 294 0.00 -2.15 -7.02
N VAL A 295 -1.17 -1.79 -7.56
CA VAL A 295 -1.51 -0.42 -7.94
C VAL A 295 -2.88 -0.06 -7.39
N ALA A 296 -3.06 1.22 -7.08
CA ALA A 296 -4.34 1.83 -6.75
C ALA A 296 -4.67 2.83 -7.85
N GLU A 297 -5.86 2.69 -8.42
CA GLU A 297 -6.35 3.57 -9.48
C GLU A 297 -7.52 4.38 -8.95
N ILE A 298 -7.35 5.71 -8.96
CA ILE A 298 -8.43 6.65 -8.71
C ILE A 298 -9.31 6.64 -9.96
N PRO A 299 -10.60 6.29 -9.83
CA PRO A 299 -11.52 6.37 -10.95
C PRO A 299 -11.49 7.77 -11.59
N GLN A 300 -11.52 7.85 -12.92
CA GLN A 300 -11.42 9.13 -13.65
C GLN A 300 -12.50 10.12 -13.20
N ASP A 301 -13.71 9.64 -12.94
CA ASP A 301 -14.83 10.43 -12.42
C ASP A 301 -14.63 10.90 -10.96
N MET A 302 -13.63 10.38 -10.25
CA MET A 302 -13.27 10.74 -8.88
C MET A 302 -12.00 11.57 -8.76
N LEU A 303 -11.23 11.74 -9.84
CA LEU A 303 -10.01 12.53 -9.82
C LEU A 303 -10.27 13.97 -9.41
N ARG A 304 -11.24 14.63 -10.04
CA ARG A 304 -11.59 16.02 -9.68
C ARG A 304 -12.05 16.16 -8.22
N PRO A 305 -13.02 15.37 -7.71
CA PRO A 305 -13.38 15.38 -6.30
C PRO A 305 -12.21 15.14 -5.34
N TRP A 306 -11.29 14.25 -5.71
CA TRP A 306 -10.07 13.99 -4.95
C TRP A 306 -9.17 15.23 -4.90
N ILE A 307 -8.85 15.81 -6.05
CA ILE A 307 -8.02 17.00 -6.17
C ILE A 307 -8.66 18.19 -5.45
N GLU A 308 -9.97 18.39 -5.60
CA GLU A 308 -10.72 19.46 -4.92
C GLU A 308 -10.73 19.29 -3.40
N THR A 309 -10.70 18.05 -2.90
CA THR A 309 -10.52 17.78 -1.47
C THR A 309 -9.16 18.28 -1.02
N PHE A 310 -8.07 17.93 -1.71
CA PHE A 310 -6.72 18.42 -1.37
C PHE A 310 -6.56 19.93 -1.56
N ALA A 311 -7.21 20.51 -2.56
CA ALA A 311 -7.23 21.95 -2.76
C ALA A 311 -7.91 22.66 -1.58
N ALA A 312 -9.04 22.13 -1.08
CA ALA A 312 -9.70 22.65 0.12
C ALA A 312 -8.79 22.52 1.36
N LEU A 313 -8.09 21.40 1.50
CA LEU A 313 -7.10 21.19 2.58
C LEU A 313 -5.97 22.22 2.51
N ALA A 314 -5.38 22.44 1.33
CA ALA A 314 -4.31 23.41 1.10
C ALA A 314 -4.77 24.87 1.32
N GLN A 315 -6.02 25.18 1.00
CA GLN A 315 -6.63 26.50 1.24
C GLN A 315 -7.15 26.66 2.67
N GLN A 316 -6.97 25.66 3.53
CA GLN A 316 -7.47 25.65 4.91
C GLN A 316 -9.00 25.85 4.97
N ASP A 317 -9.73 25.44 3.93
CA ASP A 317 -11.20 25.47 3.87
C ASP A 317 -11.76 24.20 4.50
N GLY A 318 -11.80 24.19 5.83
CA GLY A 318 -12.25 23.05 6.63
C GLY A 318 -13.69 22.64 6.35
N ARG A 319 -14.59 23.59 6.07
CA ARG A 319 -15.99 23.29 5.70
C ARG A 319 -16.08 22.58 4.37
N LYS A 320 -15.41 23.09 3.33
CA LYS A 320 -15.38 22.42 2.03
C LYS A 320 -14.74 21.05 2.14
N ALA A 321 -13.63 20.91 2.87
CA ALA A 321 -13.00 19.61 3.10
C ALA A 321 -13.97 18.63 3.79
N ALA A 322 -14.68 19.04 4.85
CA ALA A 322 -15.67 18.22 5.54
C ALA A 322 -16.80 17.77 4.60
N ARG A 323 -17.35 18.70 3.80
CA ARG A 323 -18.40 18.42 2.82
C ARG A 323 -17.96 17.41 1.77
N MET A 324 -16.74 17.56 1.24
CA MET A 324 -16.18 16.64 0.23
C MET A 324 -15.97 15.25 0.82
N LEU A 325 -15.31 15.16 1.99
CA LEU A 325 -15.06 13.89 2.66
C LEU A 325 -16.36 13.16 3.05
N TYR A 326 -17.39 13.90 3.46
CA TYR A 326 -18.72 13.37 3.74
C TYR A 326 -19.45 12.91 2.47
N GLY A 327 -19.49 13.78 1.45
CA GLY A 327 -20.28 13.59 0.23
C GLY A 327 -19.78 12.45 -0.66
N TYR A 328 -18.46 12.25 -0.70
CA TYR A 328 -17.81 11.22 -1.52
C TYR A 328 -17.46 9.94 -0.75
N SER A 329 -17.77 9.87 0.54
CA SER A 329 -17.58 8.66 1.33
C SER A 329 -18.56 7.55 0.88
N PRO A 330 -18.11 6.30 0.68
CA PRO A 330 -19.00 5.19 0.33
C PRO A 330 -20.04 4.91 1.42
N SER A 331 -19.70 5.09 2.70
CA SER A 331 -20.61 4.81 3.83
C SER A 331 -20.37 5.78 4.98
N VAL A 332 -21.43 6.46 5.40
CA VAL A 332 -21.41 7.34 6.56
C VAL A 332 -22.43 6.86 7.58
N ARG A 333 -22.01 6.78 8.85
CA ARG A 333 -22.87 6.47 10.00
C ARG A 333 -22.77 7.54 11.10
N ILE A 334 -22.60 8.81 10.69
CA ILE A 334 -22.54 9.92 11.63
C ILE A 334 -23.93 10.17 12.23
N PRO A 335 -24.02 10.37 13.55
CA PRO A 335 -25.25 10.81 14.19
C PRO A 335 -25.48 12.32 14.05
N ASP A 336 -24.42 13.13 14.00
CA ASP A 336 -24.49 14.60 13.95
C ASP A 336 -23.46 15.13 12.93
N TYR A 337 -23.96 15.68 11.81
CA TYR A 337 -23.12 16.30 10.78
C TYR A 337 -22.52 17.63 11.22
N ALA A 338 -23.27 18.46 11.94
CA ALA A 338 -22.79 19.79 12.35
C ALA A 338 -21.66 19.68 13.38
N ALA A 339 -21.70 18.67 14.26
CA ALA A 339 -20.58 18.35 15.13
C ALA A 339 -19.34 17.89 14.34
N TYR A 340 -19.52 17.02 13.33
CA TYR A 340 -18.44 16.59 12.45
C TYR A 340 -17.81 17.76 11.69
N GLU A 341 -18.62 18.60 11.04
CA GLU A 341 -18.14 19.75 10.26
C GLU A 341 -17.35 20.73 11.13
N ARG A 342 -17.86 21.07 12.33
CA ARG A 342 -17.15 21.93 13.30
C ARG A 342 -15.83 21.30 13.79
N GLU A 343 -15.78 20.00 14.04
CA GLU A 343 -14.54 19.34 14.45
C GLU A 343 -13.49 19.34 13.33
N VAL A 344 -13.91 19.19 12.07
CA VAL A 344 -13.01 19.30 10.91
C VAL A 344 -12.53 20.73 10.73
N GLU A 345 -13.42 21.72 10.82
CA GLU A 345 -13.07 23.15 10.75
C GLU A 345 -12.06 23.52 11.84
N SER A 346 -12.36 23.20 13.11
CA SER A 346 -11.45 23.44 14.24
C SER A 346 -10.12 22.69 14.11
N TYR A 347 -10.12 21.51 13.50
CA TYR A 347 -8.89 20.77 13.22
C TYR A 347 -7.96 21.56 12.30
N PHE A 348 -8.52 22.19 11.25
CA PHE A 348 -7.78 23.01 10.28
C PHE A 348 -7.44 24.40 10.78
N GLU A 349 -8.25 24.97 11.67
CA GLU A 349 -7.98 26.27 12.28
C GLU A 349 -6.62 26.33 12.99
N ARG A 350 -6.15 25.19 13.50
CA ARG A 350 -4.84 25.08 14.16
C ARG A 350 -3.66 25.28 13.20
N PHE A 351 -3.90 25.26 11.90
CA PHE A 351 -2.90 25.55 10.88
C PHE A 351 -3.00 26.98 10.35
N TYR A 352 -4.01 27.77 10.77
CA TYR A 352 -4.10 29.19 10.37
C TYR A 352 -2.88 29.96 10.88
N GLY A 353 -2.27 30.75 9.99
CA GLY A 353 -1.09 31.55 10.29
C GLY A 353 0.24 30.79 10.19
N LEU A 354 0.22 29.46 10.04
CA LEU A 354 1.40 28.71 9.64
C LEU A 354 1.61 28.88 8.14
N THR A 355 2.87 29.01 7.72
CA THR A 355 3.18 28.93 6.29
C THR A 355 2.93 27.50 5.80
N VAL A 356 2.56 27.35 4.52
CA VAL A 356 2.23 26.05 3.89
C VAL A 356 3.32 24.99 4.15
N GLY A 357 4.59 25.42 4.25
CA GLY A 357 5.74 24.56 4.55
C GLY A 357 5.99 24.18 6.01
N GLN A 358 5.26 24.77 6.95
CA GLN A 358 5.37 24.42 8.37
C GLN A 358 4.44 23.26 8.75
N VAL A 359 3.54 22.85 7.85
CA VAL A 359 2.58 21.79 8.09
C VAL A 359 2.98 20.54 7.32
N GLU A 360 3.30 19.50 8.07
CA GLU A 360 3.57 18.17 7.55
C GLU A 360 2.29 17.54 6.97
N ILE A 361 2.40 16.94 5.78
CA ILE A 361 1.32 16.20 5.11
C ILE A 361 0.85 15.06 6.01
N SER A 362 1.76 14.32 6.64
CA SER A 362 1.43 13.23 7.57
C SER A 362 0.61 13.71 8.77
N THR A 363 0.88 14.90 9.28
CA THR A 363 0.12 15.48 10.40
C THR A 363 -1.29 15.84 9.95
N ALA A 364 -1.42 16.54 8.82
CA ALA A 364 -2.70 16.94 8.24
C ALA A 364 -3.58 15.74 7.87
N VAL A 365 -3.06 14.83 7.04
CA VAL A 365 -3.78 13.64 6.57
C VAL A 365 -4.08 12.69 7.72
N GLY A 366 -3.12 12.44 8.61
CA GLY A 366 -3.30 11.55 9.75
C GLY A 366 -4.39 12.01 10.70
N GLY A 367 -4.49 13.32 10.94
CA GLY A 367 -5.54 13.89 11.77
C GLY A 367 -6.92 13.83 11.12
N VAL A 368 -7.02 14.10 9.82
CA VAL A 368 -8.27 13.91 9.06
C VAL A 368 -8.74 12.45 9.14
N LEU A 369 -7.86 11.48 8.85
CA LEU A 369 -8.20 10.06 8.93
C LEU A 369 -8.66 9.65 10.35
N ALA A 370 -8.05 10.22 11.39
CA ALA A 370 -8.47 9.99 12.77
C ALA A 370 -9.88 10.54 13.06
N LEU A 371 -10.22 11.73 12.53
CA LEU A 371 -11.57 12.30 12.63
C LEU A 371 -12.59 11.44 11.89
N LEU A 372 -12.30 11.04 10.65
CA LEU A 372 -13.19 10.17 9.85
C LEU A 372 -13.47 8.85 10.58
N ARG A 373 -12.44 8.22 11.15
CA ARG A 373 -12.58 7.01 11.97
C ARG A 373 -13.45 7.24 13.21
N ARG A 374 -13.23 8.34 13.94
CA ARG A 374 -14.02 8.70 15.14
C ARG A 374 -15.50 8.90 14.81
N HIS A 375 -15.77 9.57 13.70
CA HIS A 375 -17.11 9.87 13.20
C HIS A 375 -17.74 8.72 12.38
N ARG A 376 -17.04 7.59 12.22
CA ARG A 376 -17.56 6.42 11.46
C ARG A 376 -17.90 6.77 10.01
N ILE A 377 -17.09 7.63 9.40
CA ILE A 377 -17.09 7.93 7.98
C ILE A 377 -16.10 6.98 7.31
N LYS A 378 -16.58 6.08 6.46
CA LYS A 378 -15.72 5.13 5.74
C LYS A 378 -15.03 5.86 4.60
N VAL A 379 -13.72 5.70 4.45
CA VAL A 379 -12.98 6.23 3.30
C VAL A 379 -12.94 5.15 2.22
N ASP A 380 -12.97 5.57 0.95
CA ASP A 380 -12.70 4.65 -0.14
C ASP A 380 -11.29 4.04 0.03
N PRO A 381 -11.12 2.71 -0.08
CA PRO A 381 -9.80 2.09 0.06
C PRO A 381 -8.75 2.69 -0.86
N VAL A 382 -9.11 3.08 -2.09
CA VAL A 382 -8.19 3.70 -3.04
C VAL A 382 -7.57 4.96 -2.43
N PHE A 383 -8.39 5.85 -1.87
CA PHE A 383 -7.91 7.09 -1.26
C PHE A 383 -7.03 6.85 -0.04
N THR A 384 -7.23 5.75 0.67
CA THR A 384 -6.37 5.40 1.81
C THR A 384 -4.98 5.03 1.32
N VAL A 385 -4.89 4.22 0.25
CA VAL A 385 -3.61 3.85 -0.38
C VAL A 385 -2.89 5.08 -0.92
N VAL A 386 -3.60 5.97 -1.62
CA VAL A 386 -3.02 7.19 -2.18
C VAL A 386 -2.49 8.12 -1.08
N ASN A 387 -3.23 8.28 0.02
CA ASN A 387 -2.76 9.03 1.18
C ASN A 387 -1.46 8.44 1.76
N ILE A 388 -1.36 7.11 1.84
CA ILE A 388 -0.13 6.46 2.33
C ILE A 388 1.05 6.72 1.40
N ALA A 389 0.86 6.70 0.10
CA ALA A 389 1.92 7.04 -0.85
C ALA A 389 2.48 8.45 -0.56
N LEU A 390 1.62 9.42 -0.25
CA LEU A 390 2.06 10.77 0.18
C LEU A 390 2.82 10.74 1.50
N LEU A 391 2.38 9.96 2.49
CA LEU A 391 3.09 9.82 3.77
C LEU A 391 4.48 9.17 3.59
N VAL A 392 4.59 8.18 2.72
CA VAL A 392 5.88 7.53 2.43
C VAL A 392 6.81 8.49 1.68
N ALA A 393 6.28 9.27 0.74
CA ALA A 393 7.03 10.31 0.05
C ALA A 393 7.62 11.33 1.04
N GLU A 394 6.82 11.82 1.98
CA GLU A 394 7.28 12.78 3.00
C GLU A 394 8.36 12.16 3.88
N GLY A 395 8.11 10.94 4.37
CA GLY A 395 9.04 10.22 5.25
C GLY A 395 10.38 9.91 4.57
N LEU A 396 10.36 9.44 3.32
CA LEU A 396 11.56 9.16 2.55
C LEU A 396 12.27 10.46 2.13
N GLY A 397 11.51 11.44 1.66
CA GLY A 397 12.01 12.75 1.27
C GLY A 397 12.78 13.40 2.41
N LYS A 398 12.25 13.37 3.64
CA LYS A 398 12.93 13.93 4.83
C LYS A 398 14.11 13.11 5.34
N GLN A 399 14.16 11.81 5.06
CA GLN A 399 15.35 11.01 5.35
C GLN A 399 16.53 11.37 4.45
N LEU A 400 16.24 11.79 3.22
CA LEU A 400 17.23 12.19 2.22
C LEU A 400 17.57 13.69 2.31
N ASP A 401 16.58 14.54 2.52
CA ASP A 401 16.71 15.99 2.69
C ASP A 401 15.78 16.50 3.81
N PRO A 402 16.30 16.72 5.04
CA PRO A 402 15.49 17.17 6.17
C PRO A 402 14.77 18.51 5.95
N ASP A 403 15.29 19.34 5.04
CA ASP A 403 14.74 20.65 4.69
C ASP A 403 13.67 20.58 3.59
N LEU A 404 13.37 19.38 3.07
CA LEU A 404 12.38 19.20 2.02
C LEU A 404 10.97 19.55 2.51
N ASP A 405 10.40 20.56 1.86
CA ASP A 405 9.02 20.97 2.04
C ASP A 405 8.11 20.31 0.99
N MET A 406 7.47 19.21 1.40
CA MET A 406 6.60 18.45 0.50
C MET A 406 5.30 19.19 0.18
N THR A 407 4.81 20.03 1.10
CA THR A 407 3.56 20.77 0.90
C THR A 407 3.75 21.86 -0.15
N THR A 408 4.86 22.59 -0.12
CA THR A 408 5.22 23.55 -1.17
C THR A 408 5.46 22.85 -2.51
N LEU A 409 6.11 21.67 -2.50
CA LEU A 409 6.34 20.88 -3.71
C LEU A 409 5.02 20.40 -4.35
N ALA A 410 3.97 20.16 -3.57
CA ALA A 410 2.68 19.68 -4.05
C ALA A 410 1.83 20.76 -4.75
N LEU A 411 2.01 22.05 -4.42
CA LEU A 411 1.22 23.15 -4.97
C LEU A 411 1.16 23.22 -6.51
N PRO A 412 2.29 23.15 -7.26
CA PRO A 412 2.23 23.17 -8.72
C PRO A 412 1.49 21.97 -9.30
N PHE A 413 1.64 20.78 -8.71
CA PHE A 413 0.94 19.57 -9.13
C PHE A 413 -0.58 19.71 -8.91
N LEU A 414 -0.99 20.25 -7.76
CA LEU A 414 -2.40 20.54 -7.49
C LEU A 414 -2.98 21.56 -8.48
N GLY A 415 -2.24 22.64 -8.76
CA GLY A 415 -2.67 23.65 -9.73
C GLY A 415 -2.85 23.07 -11.13
N GLN A 416 -1.88 22.29 -11.60
CA GLN A 416 -1.96 21.59 -12.88
C GLN A 416 -3.12 20.58 -12.90
N ALA A 417 -3.29 19.80 -11.83
CA ALA A 417 -4.34 18.80 -11.71
C ALA A 417 -5.74 19.43 -11.73
N ILE A 418 -5.96 20.57 -11.06
CA ILE A 418 -7.25 21.29 -11.12
C ILE A 418 -7.58 21.72 -12.55
N ALA A 419 -6.58 22.15 -13.31
CA ALA A 419 -6.75 22.62 -14.68
C ALA A 419 -7.00 21.48 -15.68
N SER A 420 -6.41 20.30 -15.46
CA SER A 420 -6.50 19.16 -16.38
C SER A 420 -7.53 18.09 -16.00
N ALA A 421 -8.02 18.08 -14.75
CA ALA A 421 -8.87 17.00 -14.26
C ALA A 421 -10.21 16.93 -15.00
N PRO A 422 -10.65 15.72 -15.40
CA PRO A 422 -11.94 15.53 -16.07
C PRO A 422 -13.11 15.92 -15.15
N PRO A 423 -14.31 16.15 -15.72
CA PRO A 423 -15.51 16.37 -14.92
C PRO A 423 -15.73 15.23 -13.92
N GLY A 424 -15.90 15.61 -12.65
CA GLY A 424 -16.15 14.65 -11.57
C GLY A 424 -17.59 14.16 -11.54
N ARG A 425 -17.82 12.96 -11.00
CA ARG A 425 -19.17 12.51 -10.64
C ARG A 425 -19.74 13.38 -9.51
N PRO A 426 -21.07 13.52 -9.40
CA PRO A 426 -21.68 14.17 -8.25
C PRO A 426 -21.40 13.39 -6.94
N PRO A 427 -21.44 14.07 -5.78
CA PRO A 427 -21.29 13.39 -4.50
C PRO A 427 -22.45 12.40 -4.27
N TYR A 428 -22.17 11.30 -3.57
CA TYR A 428 -23.17 10.29 -3.20
C TYR A 428 -24.28 10.84 -2.30
N ARG A 429 -23.97 11.92 -1.59
CA ARG A 429 -24.87 12.58 -0.64
C ARG A 429 -24.49 14.05 -0.49
N ARG A 430 -25.49 14.87 -0.18
CA ARG A 430 -25.28 16.25 0.24
C ARG A 430 -25.29 16.30 1.77
N PRO A 431 -24.58 17.25 2.39
CA PRO A 431 -24.76 17.56 3.79
C PRO A 431 -26.26 17.71 4.11
N PRO A 432 -26.72 17.25 5.30
CA PRO A 432 -28.04 17.64 5.77
C PRO A 432 -28.12 19.17 5.71
N ALA A 433 -29.24 19.72 5.26
CA ALA A 433 -29.44 21.16 5.33
C ALA A 433 -29.14 21.59 6.77
N SER A 434 -28.08 22.39 6.97
CA SER A 434 -28.04 23.26 8.12
C SER A 434 -29.39 23.96 8.12
N ALA A 435 -30.11 23.96 9.23
CA ALA A 435 -31.27 24.83 9.38
C ALA A 435 -30.83 26.21 8.92
N GLU A 436 -31.20 26.57 7.68
CA GLU A 436 -31.24 27.95 7.26
C GLU A 436 -32.15 28.54 8.31
N VAL A 437 -31.57 29.39 9.17
CA VAL A 437 -32.35 30.33 9.93
C VAL A 437 -33.14 31.05 8.86
N THR A 438 -34.42 30.70 8.74
CA THR A 438 -35.41 31.49 8.04
C THR A 438 -35.34 32.84 8.73
N GLU A 439 -34.59 33.77 8.13
CA GLU A 439 -34.91 35.18 8.24
C GLU A 439 -36.30 35.33 7.62
N ASP A 440 -37.30 35.02 8.43
CA ASP A 440 -38.66 35.46 8.19
C ASP A 440 -38.60 36.99 8.17
N VAL A 441 -38.67 37.48 6.94
CA VAL A 441 -39.06 38.84 6.59
C VAL A 441 -40.28 39.21 7.43
N VAL A 442 -40.13 40.22 8.29
CA VAL A 442 -41.23 41.02 8.84
C VAL A 442 -41.17 42.40 8.21
#